data_AF-A0A9W8AZY6-F1
#
_entry.id   AF-A0A9W8AZY6-F1
#
_cell.length_a   1.000
_cell.length_b   1.000
_cell.length_c   1.000
_cell.angle_alpha   90.00
_cell.angle_beta   90.00
_cell.angle_gamma   90.00
#
_symmetry.space_group_name_H-M   'P 1'
#
loop_
_entity.id
_entity.type
_entity.pdbx_description
1 polymer ?
#
loop_
_entity_poly.entity_id
_entity_poly.type
_entity_poly.pdbx_seq_one_letter_code
_entity_poly.pdbx_strand_id
1 'polypeptide(L)'
;MGDGLDLDALLVPSPQTSADKGNRGRRVSTGNAAVNGPDSYLSHQWKPAIIKACKAVITAEPTITHYDTVWGDADCGLTLKSGANAVLSGFDNQSNNLIPLDPQQPDLTMAAISELVEDSMGGTSGGIYCIMLDALAAQLQSIREEIPNDQGPTLKQWATSLEAALETLEQYTTARVGHRTLMDALTPFIQSLLAAASDDQASPRASLVKAVDAAYQGMEGTKKMVPRRGRATYIGGQDESDTDKYEMPDPGAYGLYTLLKGLLDASKA
;
A
#
# COMPACT_ATOMS: atom_id res chain seq x y z
N MET A 1 16.18 -13.75 17.01
CA MET A 1 14.98 -13.27 17.71
C MET A 1 14.76 -11.85 17.23
N GLY A 2 13.76 -11.46 16.44
CA GLY A 2 12.70 -12.20 15.76
C GLY A 2 11.67 -11.23 15.19
N ASP A 3 12.10 -10.04 14.75
CA ASP A 3 11.28 -8.84 14.49
C ASP A 3 10.30 -9.08 13.34
N GLY A 4 9.06 -9.42 13.66
CA GLY A 4 7.94 -9.52 12.72
C GLY A 4 6.89 -8.46 13.02
N LEU A 5 6.07 -8.12 12.03
CA LEU A 5 5.06 -7.07 12.17
C LEU A 5 3.78 -7.63 12.79
N ASP A 6 3.28 -6.95 13.80
CA ASP A 6 1.99 -7.13 14.47
C ASP A 6 1.00 -6.05 13.98
N LEU A 7 0.17 -6.41 13.01
CA LEU A 7 -0.84 -5.50 12.44
C LEU A 7 -1.88 -5.06 13.46
N ASP A 8 -2.10 -5.83 14.52
CA ASP A 8 -3.07 -5.49 15.56
C ASP A 8 -2.57 -4.27 16.35
N ALA A 9 -1.25 -4.10 16.48
CA ALA A 9 -0.67 -2.93 17.12
C ALA A 9 -0.83 -1.64 16.29
N LEU A 10 -0.78 -1.74 14.95
CA LEU A 10 -0.80 -0.59 14.04
C LEU A 10 -2.17 0.05 13.83
N LEU A 11 -3.24 -0.67 14.15
CA LEU A 11 -4.62 -0.32 13.81
C LEU A 11 -5.56 -0.25 15.01
N VAL A 12 -5.03 -0.43 16.23
CA VAL A 12 -5.80 -0.37 17.49
C VAL A 12 -5.27 0.80 18.34
N PRO A 13 -6.12 1.79 18.71
CA PRO A 13 -5.71 2.83 19.64
C PRO A 13 -5.47 2.25 21.03
N SER A 14 -4.40 2.71 21.69
CA SER A 14 -4.01 2.27 23.04
C SER A 14 -5.17 2.35 24.06
N PRO A 15 -5.26 1.43 25.03
CA PRO A 15 -6.31 1.48 26.05
C PRO A 15 -6.14 2.71 26.94
N GLN A 16 -7.23 3.47 27.13
CA GLN A 16 -7.23 4.65 27.99
C GLN A 16 -7.01 4.27 29.47
N THR A 17 -5.87 4.64 30.04
CA THR A 17 -5.69 4.63 31.49
C THR A 17 -6.13 5.97 32.08
N SER A 18 -7.17 5.93 32.91
CA SER A 18 -7.71 7.10 33.61
C SER A 18 -6.82 7.59 34.76
N ALA A 19 -6.55 8.90 34.76
CA ALA A 19 -6.33 9.84 35.88
C ALA A 19 -5.30 9.54 37.00
N ASP A 20 -4.35 10.46 37.19
CA ASP A 20 -4.18 11.15 38.49
C ASP A 20 -3.49 12.54 38.34
N LYS A 21 -3.93 13.51 39.14
CA LYS A 21 -3.47 14.91 39.20
C LYS A 21 -2.40 15.06 40.29
N GLY A 22 -1.22 15.61 39.97
CA GLY A 22 -0.24 15.98 40.99
C GLY A 22 0.95 16.79 40.48
N ASN A 23 0.96 18.10 40.76
CA ASN A 23 1.97 19.08 40.37
C ASN A 23 3.19 19.12 41.33
N ARG A 24 4.42 19.09 40.79
CA ARG A 24 5.56 20.04 41.05
C ARG A 24 6.96 19.42 40.84
N GLY A 25 7.85 20.17 40.15
CA GLY A 25 9.29 20.14 40.43
C GLY A 25 10.22 20.00 39.21
N ARG A 26 10.82 21.13 38.78
CA ARG A 26 11.83 21.24 37.72
C ARG A 26 13.19 20.70 38.19
N ARG A 27 13.82 19.79 37.43
CA ARG A 27 15.27 19.56 37.45
C ARG A 27 15.73 19.06 36.08
N VAL A 28 16.67 19.79 35.47
CA VAL A 28 17.34 19.44 34.22
C VAL A 28 18.45 18.44 34.55
N SER A 29 18.40 17.25 33.97
CA SER A 29 19.55 16.32 33.94
C SER A 29 19.78 15.87 32.51
N THR A 30 20.90 16.28 31.96
CA THR A 30 21.52 15.70 30.76
C THR A 30 21.85 14.23 31.04
N GLY A 31 21.08 13.33 30.43
CA GLY A 31 21.30 11.89 30.48
C GLY A 31 20.72 11.27 29.22
N ASN A 32 21.60 10.68 28.42
CA ASN A 32 21.28 9.96 27.20
C ASN A 32 20.45 8.72 27.57
N ALA A 33 19.13 8.87 27.62
CA ALA A 33 18.19 7.79 27.93
C ALA A 33 17.47 7.40 26.64
N ALA A 34 17.70 6.16 26.21
CA ALA A 34 16.99 5.54 25.10
C ALA A 34 15.47 5.73 25.29
N VAL A 35 14.85 6.39 24.33
CA VAL A 35 13.42 6.68 24.31
C VAL A 35 12.69 5.41 23.87
N ASN A 36 12.60 4.43 24.77
CA ASN A 36 11.76 3.26 24.61
C ASN A 36 10.37 3.58 25.19
N GLY A 37 9.63 4.46 24.48
CA GLY A 37 8.19 4.61 24.67
C GLY A 37 7.42 3.55 23.88
N PRO A 38 6.14 3.31 24.19
CA PRO A 38 5.26 2.44 23.39
C PRO A 38 5.21 2.85 21.90
N ASP A 39 5.50 4.12 21.59
CA ASP A 39 5.58 4.69 20.22
C ASP A 39 6.71 4.13 19.34
N SER A 40 7.77 3.60 19.94
CA SER A 40 8.88 2.99 19.19
C SER A 40 8.40 1.74 18.44
N TYR A 41 7.57 0.91 19.06
CA TYR A 41 7.19 -0.40 18.53
C TYR A 41 6.33 -0.33 17.25
N LEU A 42 5.51 0.71 17.10
CA LEU A 42 4.59 0.89 15.97
C LEU A 42 5.30 1.47 14.72
N SER A 43 6.18 2.45 14.90
CA SER A 43 7.02 2.99 13.81
C SER A 43 8.02 1.96 13.27
N HIS A 44 8.49 1.05 14.13
CA HIS A 44 9.39 -0.05 13.77
C HIS A 44 8.77 -1.09 12.84
N GLN A 45 7.45 -1.08 12.66
CA GLN A 45 6.76 -2.10 11.88
C GLN A 45 6.40 -1.69 10.45
N TRP A 46 6.17 -0.41 10.22
CA TRP A 46 5.85 0.09 8.88
C TRP A 46 7.03 -0.06 7.92
N LYS A 47 8.22 0.31 8.38
CA LYS A 47 9.44 0.25 7.56
C LYS A 47 9.73 -1.17 7.04
N PRO A 48 9.78 -2.23 7.87
CA PRO A 48 9.98 -3.58 7.35
C PRO A 48 8.86 -4.05 6.42
N ALA A 49 7.61 -3.60 6.62
CA ALA A 49 6.48 -3.93 5.74
C ALA A 49 6.69 -3.37 4.33
N ILE A 50 6.93 -2.06 4.27
CA ILE A 50 7.13 -1.33 3.03
C ILE A 50 8.38 -1.87 2.33
N ILE A 51 9.48 -2.10 3.06
CA ILE A 51 10.70 -2.72 2.50
C ILE A 51 10.40 -4.09 1.91
N LYS A 52 9.62 -4.94 2.58
CA LYS A 52 9.30 -6.28 2.08
C LYS A 52 8.39 -6.22 0.84
N ALA A 53 7.43 -5.31 0.82
CA ALA A 53 6.58 -5.04 -0.34
C ALA A 53 7.40 -4.58 -1.56
N CYS A 54 8.28 -3.59 -1.38
CA CYS A 54 9.17 -3.11 -2.44
C CYS A 54 10.08 -4.23 -2.96
N LYS A 55 10.69 -5.02 -2.07
CA LYS A 55 11.53 -6.16 -2.46
C LYS A 55 10.75 -7.25 -3.20
N ALA A 56 9.50 -7.49 -2.84
CA ALA A 56 8.63 -8.43 -3.56
C ALA A 56 8.40 -7.97 -5.01
N VAL A 57 8.08 -6.69 -5.21
CA VAL A 57 7.91 -6.10 -6.56
C VAL A 57 9.21 -6.17 -7.36
N ILE A 58 10.36 -5.81 -6.77
CA ILE A 58 11.67 -5.90 -7.43
C ILE A 58 11.98 -7.34 -7.85
N THR A 59 11.64 -8.33 -7.02
CA THR A 59 11.84 -9.76 -7.33
C THR A 59 10.91 -10.23 -8.46
N ALA A 60 9.67 -9.73 -8.49
CA ALA A 60 8.69 -10.06 -9.51
C ALA A 60 8.88 -9.33 -10.84
N GLU A 61 9.71 -8.27 -10.87
CA GLU A 61 9.90 -7.41 -12.05
C GLU A 61 10.11 -8.18 -13.36
N PRO A 62 11.01 -9.19 -13.46
CA PRO A 62 11.19 -9.91 -14.73
C PRO A 62 9.91 -10.61 -15.22
N THR A 63 9.08 -11.09 -14.31
CA THR A 63 7.78 -11.72 -14.63
C THR A 63 6.77 -10.67 -15.09
N ILE A 64 6.72 -9.52 -14.41
CA ILE A 64 5.84 -8.41 -14.79
C ILE A 64 6.21 -7.87 -16.17
N THR A 65 7.50 -7.64 -16.43
CA THR A 65 8.02 -7.21 -17.72
C THR A 65 7.73 -8.24 -18.81
N HIS A 66 7.81 -9.54 -18.51
CA HIS A 66 7.44 -10.59 -19.45
C HIS A 66 5.95 -10.53 -19.83
N TYR A 67 5.04 -10.42 -18.86
CA TYR A 67 3.60 -10.29 -19.14
C TYR A 67 3.29 -9.01 -19.94
N ASP A 68 3.97 -7.92 -19.62
CA ASP A 68 3.83 -6.65 -20.33
C ASP A 68 4.51 -6.65 -21.71
N THR A 69 5.44 -7.57 -21.99
CA THR A 69 5.96 -7.76 -23.36
C THR A 69 4.88 -8.34 -24.27
N VAL A 70 4.01 -9.18 -23.72
CA VAL A 70 2.92 -9.82 -24.47
C VAL A 70 1.71 -8.88 -24.59
N TRP A 71 1.40 -8.15 -23.52
CA TRP A 71 0.21 -7.32 -23.42
C TRP A 71 0.46 -5.80 -23.54
N GLY A 72 1.70 -5.35 -23.66
CA GLY A 72 2.07 -3.94 -23.58
C GLY A 72 3.39 -3.64 -24.28
N ASP A 73 4.14 -2.67 -23.77
CA ASP A 73 5.43 -2.22 -24.34
C ASP A 73 6.64 -2.59 -23.49
N ALA A 74 6.48 -3.61 -22.63
CA ALA A 74 7.54 -4.19 -21.80
C ALA A 74 8.20 -3.20 -20.82
N ASP A 75 7.46 -2.19 -20.35
CA ASP A 75 7.96 -1.18 -19.41
C ASP A 75 7.35 -1.30 -18.00
N CYS A 76 6.28 -2.08 -17.82
CA CYS A 76 5.52 -2.09 -16.57
C CYS A 76 6.37 -2.57 -15.38
N GLY A 77 7.09 -3.69 -15.53
CA GLY A 77 7.92 -4.23 -14.46
C GLY A 77 9.06 -3.28 -14.09
N LEU A 78 9.74 -2.70 -15.09
CA LEU A 78 10.81 -1.72 -14.89
C LEU A 78 10.29 -0.47 -14.18
N THR A 79 9.12 0.03 -14.57
CA THR A 79 8.45 1.18 -13.95
C THR A 79 8.15 0.91 -12.46
N LEU A 80 7.55 -0.24 -12.14
CA LEU A 80 7.25 -0.62 -10.75
C LEU A 80 8.52 -0.82 -9.91
N LYS A 81 9.58 -1.37 -10.51
CA LYS A 81 10.89 -1.54 -9.87
C LYS A 81 11.57 -0.20 -9.59
N SER A 82 11.45 0.78 -10.48
CA SER A 82 11.98 2.14 -10.25
C SER A 82 11.32 2.77 -9.02
N GLY A 83 9.99 2.73 -8.94
CA GLY A 83 9.25 3.20 -7.76
C GLY A 83 9.63 2.47 -6.48
N ALA A 84 9.70 1.14 -6.52
CA ALA A 84 10.13 0.34 -5.37
C ALA A 84 11.56 0.70 -4.91
N ASN A 85 12.50 0.91 -5.82
CA ASN A 85 13.86 1.33 -5.48
C ASN A 85 13.93 2.76 -4.93
N ALA A 86 13.10 3.68 -5.43
CA ALA A 86 13.02 5.04 -4.90
C ALA A 86 12.54 5.03 -3.44
N VAL A 87 11.49 4.27 -3.13
CA VAL A 87 11.00 4.09 -1.75
C VAL A 87 12.06 3.46 -0.84
N LEU A 88 12.77 2.42 -1.30
CA LEU A 88 13.87 1.83 -0.53
C LEU A 88 15.00 2.84 -0.28
N SER A 89 15.36 3.63 -1.28
CA SER A 89 16.39 4.67 -1.17
C SER A 89 15.98 5.79 -0.19
N GLY A 90 14.69 6.12 -0.14
CA GLY A 90 14.12 7.07 0.82
C GLY A 90 14.33 6.66 2.28
N PHE A 91 14.41 5.35 2.55
CA PHE A 91 14.70 4.80 3.89
C PHE A 91 16.18 4.69 4.24
N ASP A 92 17.07 4.64 3.25
CA ASP A 92 18.51 4.40 3.41
C ASP A 92 19.33 5.70 3.53
N ASN A 93 18.75 6.84 3.17
CA ASN A 93 19.45 8.13 3.14
C ASN A 93 19.84 8.58 4.56
N GLN A 94 21.09 8.28 4.94
CA GLN A 94 21.62 8.39 6.32
C GLN A 94 21.58 9.81 6.91
N SER A 95 21.27 10.81 6.11
CA SER A 95 21.28 12.23 6.49
C SER A 95 19.89 12.85 6.69
N ASN A 96 18.80 12.22 6.22
CA ASN A 96 17.41 12.63 6.42
C ASN A 96 16.50 11.51 5.89
N ASN A 97 15.99 10.64 6.78
CA ASN A 97 14.99 9.65 6.41
C ASN A 97 13.80 10.38 5.74
N LEU A 98 13.66 10.22 4.42
CA LEU A 98 12.70 11.00 3.62
C LEU A 98 11.26 10.58 3.90
N ILE A 99 11.09 9.36 4.40
CA ILE A 99 9.79 8.78 4.70
C ILE A 99 9.58 8.83 6.22
N PRO A 100 8.76 9.76 6.74
CA PRO A 100 8.38 9.74 8.15
C PRO A 100 7.58 8.46 8.42
N LEU A 101 7.74 7.89 9.61
CA LEU A 101 7.15 6.60 9.99
C LEU A 101 6.37 6.72 11.30
N ASP A 102 5.80 7.89 11.55
CA ASP A 102 4.95 8.11 12.72
C ASP A 102 3.57 7.45 12.48
N PRO A 103 3.20 6.43 13.27
CA PRO A 103 1.90 5.75 13.15
C PRO A 103 0.69 6.67 13.41
N GLN A 104 0.91 7.82 14.08
CA GLN A 104 -0.11 8.85 14.30
C GLN A 104 -0.23 9.81 13.11
N GLN A 105 0.74 9.78 12.18
CA GLN A 105 0.80 10.65 11.00
C GLN A 105 1.02 9.86 9.70
N PRO A 106 0.20 8.82 9.45
CA PRO A 106 0.39 7.96 8.28
C PRO A 106 0.15 8.70 6.95
N ASP A 107 -0.59 9.81 6.99
CA ASP A 107 -0.76 10.73 5.86
C ASP A 107 0.58 11.26 5.35
N LEU A 108 1.50 11.62 6.26
CA LEU A 108 2.83 12.11 5.88
C LEU A 108 3.68 11.00 5.27
N THR A 109 3.54 9.77 5.76
CA THR A 109 4.20 8.60 5.17
C THR A 109 3.71 8.36 3.74
N MET A 110 2.38 8.39 3.52
CA MET A 110 1.79 8.19 2.20
C MET A 110 2.18 9.31 1.23
N ALA A 111 2.15 10.57 1.67
CA ALA A 111 2.58 11.72 0.88
C ALA A 111 4.06 11.62 0.47
N ALA A 112 4.94 11.27 1.40
CA ALA A 112 6.37 11.10 1.10
C ALA A 112 6.64 9.94 0.11
N ILE A 113 5.89 8.83 0.23
CA ILE A 113 5.98 7.73 -0.73
C ILE A 113 5.44 8.16 -2.11
N SER A 114 4.37 8.95 -2.13
CA SER A 114 3.79 9.50 -3.37
C SER A 114 4.79 10.36 -4.12
N GLU A 115 5.47 11.30 -3.45
CA GLU A 115 6.51 12.16 -4.05
C GLU A 115 7.65 11.34 -4.65
N LEU A 116 8.13 10.32 -3.93
CA LEU A 116 9.17 9.42 -4.44
C LEU A 116 8.71 8.62 -5.66
N VAL A 117 7.45 8.20 -5.67
CA VAL A 117 6.83 7.47 -6.78
C VAL A 117 6.64 8.39 -8.00
N GLU A 118 6.18 9.62 -7.79
CA GLU A 118 5.99 10.63 -8.84
C GLU A 118 7.30 10.92 -9.59
N ASP A 119 8.39 11.11 -8.85
CA ASP A 119 9.70 11.42 -9.42
C ASP A 119 10.36 10.24 -10.15
N SER A 120 10.01 9.00 -9.79
CA SER A 120 10.73 7.80 -10.24
C SER A 120 9.96 6.89 -11.18
N MET A 121 8.63 6.93 -11.14
CA MET A 121 7.77 6.11 -11.99
C MET A 121 7.30 6.90 -13.21
N GLY A 122 7.44 6.31 -14.39
CA GLY A 122 6.89 6.86 -15.63
C GLY A 122 5.50 6.33 -15.97
N GLY A 123 4.94 6.87 -17.04
CA GLY A 123 3.76 6.33 -17.72
C GLY A 123 2.47 6.36 -16.90
N THR A 124 1.49 5.57 -17.35
CA THR A 124 0.17 5.52 -16.72
C THR A 124 0.22 4.92 -15.32
N SER A 125 1.10 3.94 -15.07
CA SER A 125 1.25 3.35 -13.74
C SER A 125 1.70 4.40 -12.71
N GLY A 126 2.72 5.21 -13.01
CA GLY A 126 3.18 6.28 -12.11
C GLY A 126 2.02 7.19 -11.70
N GLY A 127 1.30 7.74 -12.68
CA GLY A 127 0.15 8.61 -12.40
C GLY A 127 -0.95 7.95 -11.57
N ILE A 128 -1.26 6.67 -11.81
CA ILE A 128 -2.28 5.95 -11.03
C ILE A 128 -1.83 5.74 -9.59
N TYR A 129 -0.58 5.34 -9.34
CA TYR A 129 -0.06 5.18 -7.99
C TYR A 129 0.01 6.53 -7.25
N CYS A 130 0.45 7.62 -7.91
CA CYS A 130 0.48 8.96 -7.31
C CYS A 130 -0.91 9.41 -6.90
N ILE A 131 -1.88 9.38 -7.82
CA ILE A 131 -3.27 9.80 -7.53
C ILE A 131 -3.85 8.99 -6.35
N MET A 132 -3.63 7.68 -6.33
CA MET A 132 -4.11 6.82 -5.25
C MET A 132 -3.45 7.17 -3.90
N LEU A 133 -2.12 7.36 -3.88
CA LEU A 133 -1.36 7.65 -2.67
C LEU A 133 -1.64 9.06 -2.14
N ASP A 134 -1.72 10.07 -3.01
CA ASP A 134 -2.07 11.44 -2.64
C ASP A 134 -3.50 11.53 -2.11
N ALA A 135 -4.46 10.87 -2.77
CA ALA A 135 -5.83 10.83 -2.30
C ALA A 135 -5.92 10.13 -0.94
N LEU A 136 -5.21 9.02 -0.75
CA LEU A 136 -5.13 8.33 0.54
C LEU A 136 -4.50 9.22 1.62
N ALA A 137 -3.39 9.90 1.31
CA ALA A 137 -2.74 10.83 2.22
C ALA A 137 -3.68 11.95 2.67
N ALA A 138 -4.41 12.57 1.73
CA ALA A 138 -5.38 13.62 2.02
C ALA A 138 -6.53 13.12 2.92
N GLN A 139 -7.06 11.91 2.66
CA GLN A 139 -8.12 11.34 3.50
C GLN A 139 -7.63 11.00 4.90
N LEU A 140 -6.41 10.44 5.02
CA LEU A 140 -5.80 10.16 6.33
C LEU A 140 -5.48 11.44 7.10
N GLN A 141 -5.12 12.52 6.41
CA GLN A 141 -4.92 13.83 7.03
C GLN A 141 -6.23 14.35 7.63
N SER A 142 -7.34 14.28 6.88
CA SER A 142 -8.65 14.68 7.41
C SER A 142 -9.05 13.86 8.63
N ILE A 143 -8.82 12.54 8.61
CA ILE A 143 -9.05 11.69 9.79
C ILE A 143 -8.16 12.10 10.97
N ARG A 144 -6.87 12.37 10.73
CA ARG A 144 -5.93 12.79 11.77
C ARG A 144 -6.38 14.06 12.48
N GLU A 145 -6.98 15.01 11.76
CA GLU A 145 -7.50 16.26 12.34
C GLU A 145 -8.71 16.06 13.25
N GLU A 146 -9.40 14.92 13.15
CA GLU A 146 -10.60 14.58 13.93
C GLU A 146 -10.32 13.67 15.13
N ILE A 147 -9.17 12.98 15.17
CA ILE A 147 -8.78 12.07 16.26
C ILE A 147 -7.76 12.70 17.21
N PRO A 148 -7.63 12.20 18.46
CA PRO A 148 -6.57 12.65 19.37
C PRO A 148 -5.17 12.46 18.78
N ASN A 149 -4.29 13.45 18.97
CA ASN A 149 -2.94 13.46 18.41
C ASN A 149 -2.06 12.27 18.86
N ASP A 150 -2.41 11.58 19.93
CA ASP A 150 -1.70 10.40 20.46
C ASP A 150 -2.23 9.07 19.89
N GLN A 151 -3.09 9.11 18.87
CA GLN A 151 -3.71 7.95 18.26
C GLN A 151 -3.50 7.92 16.74
N GLY A 152 -3.30 6.72 16.20
CA GLY A 152 -3.36 6.47 14.76
C GLY A 152 -4.76 6.09 14.30
N PRO A 153 -5.02 6.07 12.98
CA PRO A 153 -6.31 5.66 12.43
C PRO A 153 -6.59 4.17 12.70
N THR A 154 -7.85 3.87 13.03
CA THR A 154 -8.37 2.50 13.17
C THR A 154 -8.43 1.76 11.83
N LEU A 155 -8.54 0.42 11.86
CA LEU A 155 -8.77 -0.38 10.65
C LEU A 155 -9.93 0.14 9.80
N LYS A 156 -11.04 0.52 10.44
CA LYS A 156 -12.22 1.06 9.76
C LYS A 156 -11.92 2.38 9.06
N GLN A 157 -11.20 3.29 9.72
CA GLN A 157 -10.76 4.55 9.14
C GLN A 157 -9.82 4.34 7.95
N TRP A 158 -8.87 3.41 8.06
CA TRP A 158 -8.02 3.01 6.93
C TRP A 158 -8.82 2.50 5.75
N ALA A 159 -9.78 1.61 5.98
CA ALA A 159 -10.61 1.04 4.92
C ALA A 159 -11.48 2.11 4.24
N THR A 160 -12.09 3.02 5.00
CA THR A 160 -12.87 4.13 4.45
C THR A 160 -12.01 5.17 3.72
N SER A 161 -10.79 5.44 4.19
CA SER A 161 -9.85 6.32 3.49
C SER A 161 -9.36 5.71 2.17
N LEU A 162 -9.13 4.41 2.13
CA LEU A 162 -8.83 3.68 0.89
C LEU A 162 -10.01 3.68 -0.08
N GLU A 163 -11.25 3.52 0.40
CA GLU A 163 -12.45 3.64 -0.44
C GLU A 163 -12.57 5.03 -1.06
N ALA A 164 -12.44 6.11 -0.26
CA ALA A 164 -12.47 7.48 -0.77
C ALA A 164 -11.31 7.78 -1.74
N ALA A 165 -10.12 7.21 -1.51
CA ALA A 165 -8.99 7.32 -2.44
C ALA A 165 -9.27 6.59 -3.76
N LEU A 166 -9.91 5.41 -3.72
CA LEU A 166 -10.36 4.69 -4.91
C LEU A 166 -11.40 5.49 -5.69
N GLU A 167 -12.38 6.08 -5.01
CA GLU A 167 -13.39 6.95 -5.64
C GLU A 167 -12.73 8.14 -6.33
N THR A 168 -11.69 8.72 -5.70
CA THR A 168 -10.90 9.79 -6.31
C THR A 168 -10.20 9.29 -7.56
N LEU A 169 -9.46 8.17 -7.49
CA LEU A 169 -8.79 7.59 -8.65
C LEU A 169 -9.77 7.32 -9.81
N GLU A 170 -10.95 6.80 -9.51
CA GLU A 170 -12.01 6.53 -10.48
C GLU A 170 -12.56 7.76 -11.20
N GLN A 171 -12.32 8.98 -10.69
CA GLN A 171 -12.61 10.23 -11.38
C GLN A 171 -11.55 10.57 -12.44
N TYR A 172 -10.30 10.15 -12.23
CA TYR A 172 -9.18 10.41 -13.15
C TYR A 172 -8.99 9.31 -14.19
N THR A 173 -9.40 8.07 -13.89
CA THR A 173 -9.34 6.96 -14.83
C THR A 173 -10.72 6.40 -15.16
N THR A 174 -10.90 5.99 -16.42
CA THR A 174 -12.09 5.24 -16.85
C THR A 174 -11.92 3.71 -16.74
N ALA A 175 -10.81 3.25 -16.16
CA ALA A 175 -10.59 1.84 -15.84
C ALA A 175 -11.50 1.41 -14.69
N ARG A 176 -12.07 0.21 -14.81
CA ARG A 176 -12.98 -0.40 -13.83
C ARG A 176 -12.72 -1.90 -13.79
N VAL A 177 -13.24 -2.58 -12.78
CA VAL A 177 -13.22 -4.05 -12.72
C VAL A 177 -13.83 -4.63 -14.01
N GLY A 178 -13.19 -5.65 -14.56
CA GLY A 178 -13.48 -6.27 -15.85
C GLY A 178 -12.77 -5.62 -17.05
N HIS A 179 -11.91 -4.60 -16.84
CA HIS A 179 -11.21 -3.92 -17.94
C HIS A 179 -9.82 -4.48 -18.23
N ARG A 180 -9.36 -5.49 -17.46
CA ARG A 180 -8.01 -6.07 -17.51
C ARG A 180 -6.96 -5.00 -17.23
N THR A 181 -6.96 -4.50 -16.00
CA THR A 181 -6.06 -3.46 -15.49
C THR A 181 -5.77 -3.69 -14.02
N LEU A 182 -4.91 -2.87 -13.40
CA LEU A 182 -4.70 -2.91 -11.95
C LEU A 182 -5.99 -2.78 -11.12
N MET A 183 -7.05 -2.16 -11.66
CA MET A 183 -8.34 -1.99 -10.96
C MET A 183 -8.99 -3.33 -10.62
N ASP A 184 -8.71 -4.35 -11.43
CA ASP A 184 -9.17 -5.72 -11.19
C ASP A 184 -8.60 -6.32 -9.91
N ALA A 185 -7.44 -5.85 -9.42
CA ALA A 185 -6.89 -6.24 -8.13
C ALA A 185 -7.17 -5.21 -7.03
N LEU A 186 -7.07 -3.91 -7.35
CA LEU A 186 -7.23 -2.82 -6.38
C LEU A 186 -8.64 -2.74 -5.81
N THR A 187 -9.66 -2.75 -6.65
CA THR A 187 -11.04 -2.58 -6.21
C THR A 187 -11.49 -3.75 -5.32
N PRO A 188 -11.25 -5.04 -5.68
CA PRO A 188 -11.57 -6.15 -4.78
C PRO A 188 -10.80 -6.13 -3.45
N PHE A 189 -9.53 -5.70 -3.46
CA PHE A 189 -8.76 -5.51 -2.23
C PHE A 189 -9.47 -4.54 -1.27
N ILE A 190 -9.79 -3.34 -1.75
CA ILE A 190 -10.38 -2.27 -0.94
C ILE A 190 -11.77 -2.66 -0.46
N GLN A 191 -12.62 -3.20 -1.35
CA GLN A 191 -13.96 -3.64 -0.99
C GLN A 191 -13.95 -4.77 0.05
N SER A 192 -13.04 -5.74 -0.08
CA SER A 192 -12.90 -6.81 0.91
C SER A 192 -12.36 -6.30 2.24
N LEU A 193 -11.46 -5.32 2.24
CA LEU A 193 -10.94 -4.71 3.47
C LEU A 193 -12.05 -3.94 4.21
N LEU A 194 -12.85 -3.16 3.48
CA LEU A 194 -14.01 -2.42 4.02
C LEU A 194 -15.07 -3.36 4.60
N ALA A 195 -15.40 -4.43 3.88
CA ALA A 195 -16.34 -5.43 4.37
C ALA A 195 -15.83 -6.11 5.65
N ALA A 196 -14.54 -6.42 5.72
CA ALA A 196 -13.93 -7.01 6.91
C ALA A 196 -13.86 -6.01 8.09
N ALA A 197 -13.60 -4.73 7.81
CA ALA A 197 -13.53 -3.67 8.81
C ALA A 197 -14.89 -3.24 9.37
N SER A 198 -16.00 -3.75 8.82
CA SER A 198 -17.35 -3.52 9.34
C SER A 198 -17.65 -4.32 10.62
N ASP A 199 -16.83 -5.32 10.93
CA ASP A 199 -16.86 -6.05 12.19
C ASP A 199 -15.86 -5.42 13.17
N ASP A 200 -16.37 -4.76 14.22
CA ASP A 200 -15.54 -4.09 15.24
C ASP A 200 -14.64 -5.06 16.02
N GLN A 201 -14.84 -6.39 15.88
CA GLN A 201 -14.00 -7.43 16.48
C GLN A 201 -13.03 -8.07 15.47
N ALA A 202 -13.00 -7.62 14.22
CA ALA A 202 -12.11 -8.17 13.21
C ALA A 202 -10.64 -7.84 13.53
N SER A 203 -9.78 -8.87 13.54
CA SER A 203 -8.33 -8.66 13.59
C SER A 203 -7.87 -7.93 12.31
N PRO A 204 -7.14 -6.82 12.43
CA PRO A 204 -6.40 -6.18 11.34
C PRO A 204 -5.72 -7.15 10.37
N ARG A 205 -5.00 -8.15 10.90
CA ARG A 205 -4.35 -9.15 10.07
C ARG A 205 -5.35 -10.02 9.32
N ALA A 206 -6.37 -10.54 10.00
CA ALA A 206 -7.37 -11.40 9.36
C ALA A 206 -8.11 -10.64 8.23
N SER A 207 -8.37 -9.35 8.44
CA SER A 207 -8.94 -8.45 7.43
C SER A 207 -7.99 -8.25 6.25
N LEU A 208 -6.69 -8.04 6.50
CA LEU A 208 -5.69 -7.92 5.43
C LEU A 208 -5.54 -9.23 4.63
N VAL A 209 -5.58 -10.39 5.29
CA VAL A 209 -5.53 -11.70 4.60
C VAL A 209 -6.68 -11.83 3.61
N LYS A 210 -7.92 -11.51 4.03
CA LYS A 210 -9.10 -11.54 3.14
C LYS A 210 -8.96 -10.56 1.99
N ALA A 211 -8.48 -9.35 2.26
CA ALA A 211 -8.30 -8.32 1.25
C ALA A 211 -7.25 -8.72 0.19
N VAL A 212 -6.10 -9.27 0.62
CA VAL A 212 -5.05 -9.74 -0.30
C VAL A 212 -5.50 -10.96 -1.11
N ASP A 213 -6.31 -11.85 -0.53
CA ASP A 213 -6.93 -12.94 -1.30
C ASP A 213 -7.90 -12.40 -2.35
N ALA A 214 -8.72 -11.41 -2.03
CA ALA A 214 -9.58 -10.75 -3.02
C ALA A 214 -8.77 -10.09 -4.15
N ALA A 215 -7.64 -9.44 -3.82
CA ALA A 215 -6.72 -8.90 -4.82
C ALA A 215 -6.13 -9.99 -5.73
N TYR A 216 -5.77 -11.14 -5.14
CA TYR A 216 -5.28 -12.30 -5.87
C TYR A 216 -6.33 -12.83 -6.84
N GLN A 217 -7.56 -13.06 -6.38
CA GLN A 217 -8.66 -13.53 -7.23
C GLN A 217 -8.96 -12.55 -8.36
N GLY A 218 -8.95 -11.25 -8.06
CA GLY A 218 -9.13 -10.19 -9.04
C GLY A 218 -8.03 -10.16 -10.10
N MET A 219 -6.77 -10.22 -9.67
CA MET A 219 -5.60 -10.32 -10.54
C MET A 219 -5.63 -11.59 -11.40
N GLU A 220 -5.87 -12.76 -10.82
CA GLU A 220 -5.98 -14.02 -11.55
C GLU A 220 -7.14 -13.98 -12.54
N GLY A 221 -8.26 -13.36 -12.15
CA GLY A 221 -9.44 -13.17 -12.99
C GLY A 221 -9.15 -12.35 -14.25
N THR A 222 -8.09 -11.55 -14.28
CA THR A 222 -7.67 -10.83 -15.51
C THR A 222 -7.23 -11.77 -16.62
N LYS A 223 -6.79 -12.99 -16.29
CA LYS A 223 -6.58 -14.06 -17.26
C LYS A 223 -7.89 -14.28 -18.02
N LYS A 224 -7.82 -14.44 -19.34
CA LYS A 224 -8.99 -14.61 -20.22
C LYS A 224 -9.92 -13.38 -20.33
N MET A 225 -9.65 -12.25 -19.66
CA MET A 225 -10.37 -11.01 -19.94
C MET A 225 -9.91 -10.40 -21.27
N VAL A 226 -10.86 -9.81 -21.99
CA VAL A 226 -10.56 -8.94 -23.14
C VAL A 226 -10.22 -7.55 -22.62
N PRO A 227 -9.02 -7.01 -22.90
CA PRO A 227 -8.64 -5.68 -22.44
C PRO A 227 -9.56 -4.61 -23.00
N ARG A 228 -9.93 -3.65 -22.14
CA ARG A 228 -10.77 -2.49 -22.53
C ARG A 228 -10.06 -1.16 -22.32
N ARG A 229 -8.91 -1.15 -21.67
CA ARG A 229 -8.10 0.04 -21.36
C ARG A 229 -6.61 -0.25 -21.51
N GLY A 230 -5.83 0.82 -21.64
CA GLY A 230 -4.37 0.74 -21.71
C GLY A 230 -3.84 0.14 -23.01
N ARG A 231 -2.52 -0.07 -23.04
CA ARG A 231 -1.77 -0.57 -24.21
C ARG A 231 -2.23 -1.96 -24.66
N ALA A 232 -2.73 -2.77 -23.72
CA ALA A 232 -3.30 -4.09 -23.97
C ALA A 232 -4.43 -4.12 -25.00
N THR A 233 -5.18 -3.03 -25.16
CA THR A 233 -6.26 -2.93 -26.16
C THR A 233 -5.78 -2.98 -27.61
N TYR A 234 -4.53 -2.60 -27.90
CA TYR A 234 -4.02 -2.49 -29.27
C TYR A 234 -2.70 -3.21 -29.50
N ILE A 235 -2.01 -3.68 -28.46
CA ILE A 235 -0.80 -4.51 -28.58
C ILE A 235 -1.17 -5.99 -28.46
N GLY A 236 -1.65 -6.42 -27.29
CA GLY A 236 -1.96 -7.83 -27.05
C GLY A 236 -3.16 -8.37 -27.83
N GLY A 237 -3.97 -7.51 -28.45
CA GLY A 237 -5.12 -7.90 -29.28
C GLY A 237 -4.80 -8.25 -30.74
N GLN A 238 -3.56 -8.12 -31.22
CA GLN A 238 -3.25 -8.21 -32.65
C GLN A 238 -3.20 -9.64 -33.21
N ASP A 239 -2.88 -10.63 -32.39
CA ASP A 239 -2.81 -12.04 -32.80
C ASP A 239 -3.80 -12.89 -32.00
N GLU A 240 -5.03 -13.04 -32.49
CA GLU A 240 -6.08 -13.84 -31.86
C GLU A 240 -5.79 -15.36 -31.89
N SER A 241 -4.77 -15.80 -32.64
CA SER A 241 -4.37 -17.20 -32.72
C SER A 241 -3.44 -17.63 -31.58
N ASP A 242 -2.74 -16.69 -30.97
CA ASP A 242 -1.99 -16.91 -29.73
C ASP A 242 -2.97 -16.92 -28.55
N THR A 243 -3.37 -18.12 -28.12
CA THR A 243 -4.24 -18.32 -26.96
C THR A 243 -3.48 -18.35 -25.64
N ASP A 244 -2.17 -18.63 -25.68
CA ASP A 244 -1.34 -18.86 -24.49
C ASP A 244 -1.17 -17.56 -23.68
N LYS A 245 -1.17 -16.41 -24.36
CA LYS A 245 -1.19 -15.08 -23.72
C LYS A 245 -2.33 -14.89 -22.71
N TYR A 246 -3.46 -15.59 -22.85
CA TYR A 246 -4.59 -15.48 -21.92
C TYR A 246 -4.39 -16.25 -20.61
N GLU A 247 -3.33 -17.04 -20.48
CA GLU A 247 -2.88 -17.63 -19.22
C GLU A 247 -2.07 -16.62 -18.38
N MET A 248 -1.64 -15.51 -18.99
CA MET A 248 -0.92 -14.44 -18.31
C MET A 248 -1.92 -13.41 -17.75
N PRO A 249 -1.77 -13.00 -16.47
CA PRO A 249 -2.57 -11.93 -15.90
C PRO A 249 -2.14 -10.56 -16.45
N ASP A 250 -2.93 -9.53 -16.18
CA ASP A 250 -2.55 -8.14 -16.40
C ASP A 250 -1.28 -7.79 -15.59
N PRO A 251 -0.24 -7.19 -16.21
CA PRO A 251 1.00 -6.89 -15.51
C PRO A 251 0.82 -5.86 -14.38
N GLY A 252 -0.09 -4.89 -14.54
CA GLY A 252 -0.40 -3.91 -13.49
C GLY A 252 -1.07 -4.55 -12.28
N ALA A 253 -2.06 -5.41 -12.51
CA ALA A 253 -2.73 -6.18 -11.45
C ALA A 253 -1.77 -7.15 -10.73
N TYR A 254 -0.90 -7.84 -11.47
CA TYR A 254 0.11 -8.73 -10.90
C TYR A 254 1.14 -7.98 -10.05
N GLY A 255 1.58 -6.81 -10.53
CA GLY A 255 2.47 -5.91 -9.79
C GLY A 255 1.87 -5.44 -8.47
N LEU A 256 0.63 -4.95 -8.51
CA LEU A 256 -0.09 -4.51 -7.31
C LEU A 256 -0.31 -5.67 -6.32
N TYR A 257 -0.78 -6.83 -6.81
CA TYR A 257 -0.93 -8.02 -5.96
C TYR A 257 0.38 -8.38 -5.27
N THR A 258 1.51 -8.35 -5.99
CA THR A 258 2.82 -8.66 -5.43
C THR A 258 3.21 -7.69 -4.31
N LEU A 259 2.95 -6.40 -4.50
CA LEU A 259 3.16 -5.37 -3.47
C LEU A 259 2.34 -5.69 -2.21
N LEU A 260 1.03 -5.92 -2.38
CA LEU A 260 0.08 -6.23 -1.29
C LEU A 260 0.44 -7.53 -0.56
N LYS A 261 0.84 -8.56 -1.31
CA LYS A 261 1.33 -9.82 -0.74
C LYS A 261 2.60 -9.59 0.08
N GLY A 262 3.52 -8.75 -0.38
CA GLY A 262 4.72 -8.42 0.37
C GLY A 262 4.43 -7.69 1.69
N LEU A 263 3.44 -6.80 1.71
CA LEU A 263 2.92 -6.18 2.94
C LEU A 263 2.36 -7.24 3.90
N LEU A 264 1.49 -8.13 3.40
CA LEU A 264 0.91 -9.21 4.21
C LEU A 264 1.97 -10.19 4.73
N ASP A 265 2.94 -10.58 3.91
CA ASP A 265 4.01 -11.49 4.31
C ASP A 265 4.92 -10.89 5.38
N ALA A 266 4.94 -9.56 5.53
CA ALA A 266 5.67 -8.88 6.60
C ALA A 266 4.91 -8.97 7.92
N SER A 267 3.59 -8.95 7.87
CA SER A 267 2.74 -9.24 9.03
C SER A 267 2.83 -10.71 9.45
N LYS A 268 3.05 -10.96 10.74
CA LYS A 268 2.96 -12.29 11.36
C LYS A 268 1.64 -12.41 12.12
N ALA A 269 1.23 -13.66 12.38
CA ALA A 269 0.08 -14.01 13.21
C ALA A 269 0.43 -13.97 14.69
#